data_AF-A0A497QLK0-F1
#
_entry.id   AF-A0A497QLK0-F1
#
_cell.length_a   1.000
_cell.length_b   1.000
_cell.length_c   1.000
_cell.angle_alpha   90.00
_cell.angle_beta   90.00
_cell.angle_gamma   90.00
#
_symmetry.space_group_name_H-M   'P 1'
#
loop_
_entity.id
_entity.type
_entity.pdbx_description
1 polymer ?
#
loop_
_entity_poly.entity_id
_entity_poly.type
_entity_poly.pdbx_seq_one_letter_code
_entity_poly.pdbx_strand_id
1 'polypeptide(L)'
;MASRLYTLMKRRGFAETLKVLGSFDKCEAVQSKFFEKFEKSESYYNAYLRVKKQLLDTELIKFKLNENNEKVIFLTDKGKKVLEKMEEIEKIIN
;
A
#
# COMPACT_ATOMS: atom_id res chain seq x y z
N MET A 1 -10.36 -20.06 -12.32
CA MET A 1 -9.11 -19.44 -11.86
C MET A 1 -9.48 -18.18 -11.08
N ALA A 2 -9.20 -18.09 -9.78
CA ALA A 2 -9.51 -16.86 -9.03
C ALA A 2 -8.69 -15.70 -9.63
N SER A 3 -9.33 -14.56 -9.91
CA SER A 3 -8.59 -13.42 -10.48
C SER A 3 -7.51 -12.97 -9.48
N ARG A 4 -6.31 -12.70 -10.02
CA ARG A 4 -5.11 -12.32 -9.25
C ARG A 4 -5.40 -11.17 -8.29
N LEU A 5 -6.26 -10.22 -8.68
CA LEU A 5 -6.68 -9.10 -7.85
C LEU A 5 -7.42 -9.58 -6.59
N TYR A 6 -8.43 -10.44 -6.73
CA TYR A 6 -9.19 -10.96 -5.59
C TYR A 6 -8.31 -11.74 -4.62
N THR A 7 -7.33 -12.49 -5.12
CA THR A 7 -6.38 -13.22 -4.27
C THR A 7 -5.48 -12.26 -3.48
N LEU A 8 -5.08 -11.13 -4.06
CA LEU A 8 -4.27 -10.12 -3.37
C LEU A 8 -5.09 -9.34 -2.34
N MET A 9 -6.29 -8.91 -2.72
CA MET A 9 -7.20 -8.14 -1.85
C MET A 9 -7.60 -8.89 -0.58
N LYS A 10 -7.70 -10.22 -0.63
CA LYS A 10 -7.97 -11.06 0.55
C LYS A 10 -6.79 -11.16 1.53
N ARG A 11 -5.58 -10.77 1.13
CA ARG A 11 -4.40 -10.87 1.99
C ARG A 11 -4.34 -9.64 2.89
N ARG A 12 -4.46 -9.87 4.19
CA ARG A 12 -4.26 -8.84 5.21
C ARG A 12 -2.92 -8.13 4.97
N GLY A 13 -2.98 -6.81 5.00
CA GLY A 13 -1.86 -5.92 4.73
C GLY A 13 -1.79 -5.41 3.30
N PHE A 14 -2.46 -6.03 2.32
CA PHE A 14 -2.42 -5.55 0.93
C PHE A 14 -3.17 -4.23 0.76
N ALA A 15 -4.47 -4.22 1.05
CA ALA A 15 -5.32 -3.04 0.93
C ALA A 15 -4.88 -1.94 1.91
N GLU A 16 -4.52 -2.34 3.12
CA GLU A 16 -4.02 -1.46 4.18
C GLU A 16 -2.73 -0.78 3.76
N THR A 17 -1.83 -1.45 3.03
CA THR A 17 -0.59 -0.80 2.56
C THR A 17 -0.91 0.31 1.59
N LEU A 18 -1.82 0.07 0.65
CA LEU A 18 -2.23 1.08 -0.32
C LEU A 18 -2.94 2.25 0.36
N LYS A 19 -3.91 1.97 1.25
CA LYS A 19 -4.64 3.00 2.01
C LYS A 19 -3.70 3.83 2.89
N VAL A 20 -2.81 3.18 3.63
CA VAL A 20 -1.84 3.87 4.50
C VAL A 20 -0.91 4.75 3.68
N LEU A 21 -0.29 4.24 2.61
CA LEU A 21 0.58 5.06 1.77
C LEU A 21 -0.18 6.20 1.07
N GLY A 22 -1.40 5.95 0.60
CA GLY A 22 -2.26 6.95 -0.03
C GLY A 22 -2.65 8.09 0.90
N SER A 23 -2.64 7.85 2.21
CA SER A 23 -2.94 8.85 3.24
C SER A 23 -1.76 9.73 3.66
N PHE A 24 -0.58 9.56 3.06
CA PHE A 24 0.57 10.45 3.24
C PHE A 24 0.69 11.43 2.08
N ASP A 25 1.27 12.60 2.34
CA ASP A 25 1.61 13.55 1.29
C ASP A 25 2.50 12.90 0.22
N LYS A 26 2.24 13.25 -1.05
CA LYS A 26 2.90 12.66 -2.24
C LYS A 26 2.75 11.12 -2.34
N CYS A 27 1.91 10.51 -1.52
CA CYS A 27 1.77 9.06 -1.35
C CYS A 27 3.07 8.34 -0.98
N GLU A 28 3.93 8.99 -0.18
CA GLU A 28 5.21 8.45 0.26
C GLU A 28 5.40 8.58 1.77
N ALA A 29 6.11 7.62 2.37
CA ALA A 29 6.38 7.61 3.79
C ALA A 29 7.77 7.06 4.09
N VAL A 30 8.47 7.70 5.03
CA VAL A 30 9.64 7.11 5.69
C VAL A 30 9.21 5.80 6.32
N GLN A 31 10.05 4.78 6.22
CA GLN A 31 9.70 3.41 6.62
C GLN A 31 9.18 3.31 8.06
N SER A 32 9.78 4.04 9.01
CA SER A 32 9.30 4.09 10.41
C SER A 32 7.88 4.66 10.52
N LYS A 33 7.61 5.80 9.88
CA LYS A 33 6.30 6.45 9.85
C LYS A 33 5.24 5.59 9.17
N PHE A 34 5.61 4.90 8.09
CA PHE A 34 4.75 3.92 7.45
C PHE A 34 4.29 2.87 8.45
N PHE A 35 5.23 2.23 9.16
CA PHE A 35 4.89 1.17 10.11
C PHE A 35 4.09 1.68 11.31
N GLU A 36 4.41 2.86 11.82
CA GLU A 36 3.64 3.49 12.91
C GLU A 36 2.16 3.67 12.52
N LYS A 37 1.89 4.14 11.28
CA LYS A 37 0.52 4.30 10.79
C LYS A 37 -0.12 2.97 10.41
N PHE A 38 0.67 2.01 9.94
CA PHE A 38 0.22 0.68 9.55
C PHE A 38 -0.23 -0.18 10.74
N GLU A 39 0.45 -0.05 11.89
CA GLU A 39 0.03 -0.70 13.14
C GLU A 39 -1.26 -0.10 13.69
N LYS A 40 -1.49 1.20 13.46
CA LYS A 40 -2.75 1.88 13.78
C LYS A 40 -3.89 1.47 12.84
N SER A 41 -3.59 0.97 11.64
CA SER A 41 -4.60 0.61 10.62
C SER A 41 -4.95 -0.88 10.65
N GLU A 42 -5.62 -1.37 11.71
CA GLU A 42 -6.08 -2.77 11.88
C GLU A 42 -5.10 -3.86 11.37
N SER A 43 -3.79 -3.60 11.37
CA SER A 43 -2.78 -4.41 10.69
C SER A 43 -1.48 -4.34 11.47
N TYR A 44 -0.48 -5.09 11.05
CA TYR A 44 0.76 -5.25 11.81
C TYR A 44 1.93 -5.58 10.87
N TYR A 45 3.15 -5.34 11.34
CA TYR A 45 4.38 -5.49 10.56
C TYR A 45 4.45 -6.81 9.75
N ASN A 46 4.14 -7.95 10.38
CA ASN A 46 4.18 -9.25 9.71
C ASN A 46 3.12 -9.39 8.60
N ALA A 47 1.99 -8.69 8.68
CA ALA A 47 1.00 -8.65 7.60
C ALA A 47 1.60 -7.93 6.37
N TYR A 48 2.26 -6.79 6.56
CA TYR A 48 3.00 -6.12 5.48
C TYR A 48 4.07 -7.04 4.87
N LEU A 49 4.89 -7.71 5.69
CA LEU A 49 5.94 -8.59 5.17
C LEU A 49 5.41 -9.72 4.27
N ARG A 50 4.21 -10.25 4.55
CA ARG A 50 3.56 -11.31 3.75
C ARG A 50 3.11 -10.85 2.37
N VAL A 51 2.84 -9.55 2.21
CA VAL A 51 2.36 -8.95 0.95
C VAL A 51 3.42 -8.10 0.25
N LYS A 52 4.51 -7.75 0.94
CA LYS A 52 5.59 -6.89 0.45
C LYS A 52 6.11 -7.35 -0.90
N LYS A 53 6.44 -8.65 -1.02
CA LYS A 53 6.98 -9.21 -2.26
C LYS A 53 6.01 -8.98 -3.42
N GLN A 54 4.73 -9.25 -3.21
CA GLN A 54 3.70 -9.11 -4.23
C GLN A 54 3.46 -7.66 -4.61
N LEU A 55 3.46 -6.73 -3.64
CA LEU A 55 3.34 -5.30 -3.89
C LEU A 55 4.50 -4.77 -4.73
N LEU A 56 5.72 -5.29 -4.52
CA LEU A 56 6.91 -4.95 -5.32
C LEU A 56 6.86 -5.61 -6.70
N ASP A 57 6.56 -6.90 -6.77
CA ASP A 57 6.47 -7.67 -8.03
C ASP A 57 5.36 -7.15 -8.95
N THR A 58 4.32 -6.54 -8.38
CA THR A 58 3.24 -5.88 -9.14
C THR A 58 3.51 -4.41 -9.42
N GLU A 59 4.63 -3.88 -8.92
CA GLU A 59 5.05 -2.48 -9.01
C GLU A 59 4.03 -1.49 -8.45
N LEU A 60 3.24 -1.90 -7.45
CA LEU A 60 2.30 -0.99 -6.78
C LEU A 60 3.02 -0.06 -5.79
N ILE A 61 4.10 -0.55 -5.20
CA ILE A 61 5.00 0.23 -4.36
C ILE A 61 6.43 0.16 -4.88
N LYS A 62 7.22 1.20 -4.60
CA LYS A 62 8.68 1.21 -4.80
C LYS A 62 9.36 1.93 -3.64
N PHE A 63 10.68 1.87 -3.61
CA PHE A 63 11.52 2.59 -2.66
C PHE A 63 12.34 3.64 -3.39
N LYS A 64 12.51 4.82 -2.78
CA LYS A 64 13.43 5.87 -3.26
C LYS A 64 14.02 6.62 -2.07
N LEU A 65 14.96 7.53 -2.34
CA LEU A 65 15.36 8.55 -1.38
C LEU A 65 14.47 9.78 -1.56
N ASN A 66 14.03 10.38 -0.45
CA ASN A 66 13.37 11.69 -0.48
C ASN A 66 14.40 12.83 -0.54
N GLU A 67 13.91 14.07 -0.52
CA GLU A 67 14.72 15.30 -0.52
C GLU A 67 15.68 15.39 0.69
N ASN A 68 15.39 14.66 1.77
CA ASN A 68 16.20 14.59 2.99
C ASN A 68 17.17 13.39 3.01
N ASN A 69 17.37 12.69 1.89
CA ASN A 69 18.15 11.44 1.79
C ASN A 69 17.61 10.29 2.67
N GLU A 70 16.34 10.30 3.05
CA GLU A 70 15.71 9.22 3.79
C GLU A 70 15.10 8.19 2.82
N LYS A 71 15.25 6.90 3.15
CA LYS A 71 14.58 5.83 2.41
C LYS A 71 13.08 5.88 2.67
N VAL A 72 12.31 6.11 1.62
CA VAL A 72 10.84 6.15 1.66
C VAL A 72 10.24 5.01 0.85
N ILE A 73 9.10 4.51 1.32
CA ILE A 73 8.18 3.65 0.56
C ILE A 73 7.16 4.58 -0.09
N PHE A 74 6.86 4.39 -1.38
CA PHE A 74 5.85 5.22 -2.05
C PHE A 74 4.95 4.40 -2.97
N LEU A 75 3.73 4.89 -3.19
CA LEU A 75 2.85 4.39 -4.25
C LEU A 75 3.34 4.86 -5.61
N THR A 76 3.54 3.91 -6.53
CA THR A 76 3.73 4.24 -7.94
C THR A 76 2.43 4.78 -8.53
N ASP A 77 2.47 5.33 -9.74
CA ASP A 77 1.24 5.76 -10.44
C ASP A 77 0.26 4.59 -10.64
N LYS A 78 0.78 3.38 -10.83
CA LYS A 78 -0.01 2.15 -10.87
C LYS A 78 -0.65 1.85 -9.50
N GLY A 79 0.10 2.00 -8.42
CA GLY A 79 -0.41 1.86 -7.05
C GLY A 79 -1.53 2.85 -6.73
N LYS A 80 -1.34 4.12 -7.10
CA LYS A 80 -2.34 5.19 -6.95
C LYS A 80 -3.61 4.87 -7.72
N LYS A 81 -3.49 4.45 -8.98
CA LYS A 81 -4.64 4.07 -9.82
C LYS A 81 -5.41 2.88 -9.25
N VAL A 82 -4.72 1.89 -8.67
CA VAL A 82 -5.39 0.77 -8.00
C VAL A 82 -6.13 1.25 -6.76
N LEU A 83 -5.52 2.11 -5.94
CA LEU A 83 -6.18 2.69 -4.77
C LEU A 83 -7.44 3.48 -5.15
N GLU A 84 -7.35 4.35 -6.15
CA GLU A 84 -8.48 5.12 -6.67
C GLU A 84 -9.63 4.21 -7.10
N LYS A 85 -9.33 3.14 -7.86
CA LYS A 85 -10.33 2.17 -8.29
C LYS A 85 -10.94 1.39 -7.13
N MET A 86 -10.17 1.10 -6.09
CA MET A 86 -10.69 0.48 -4.88
C MET A 86 -11.67 1.40 -4.15
N GLU A 87 -11.34 2.70 -4.04
CA GLU A 87 -12.22 3.70 -3.44
C GLU A 87 -13.50 3.94 -4.25
N GLU A 88 -13.42 3.94 -5.59
CA GLU A 88 -14.60 3.97 -6.47
C GLU A 88 -15.53 2.79 -6.20
N ILE A 89 -14.99 1.57 -6.10
CA ILE A 89 -15.79 0.37 -5.79
C ILE A 89 -16.41 0.48 -4.39
N GLU A 90 -15.66 0.96 -3.40
CA GLU A 90 -16.16 1.15 -2.03
C GLU A 90 -17.33 2.15 -1.98
N LYS A 91 -17.27 3.24 -2.78
CA LYS A 91 -18.37 4.20 -2.94
C LYS A 91 -19.61 3.68 -3.67
N ILE A 92 -19.49 2.62 -4.45
CA ILE A 92 -20.64 1.99 -5.14
C ILE A 92 -21.38 1.04 -4.20
N ILE A 93 -20.65 0.41 -3.28
CA ILE A 93 -21.18 -0.58 -2.33
C ILE A 93 -21.81 0.12 -1.12
N ASN A 94 -21.23 1.25 -0.69
CA ASN A 94 -21.75 2.11 0.38
C ASN A 94 -22.83 3.06 -0.12
#